data_AF-A0A661CK33-F1
#
_entry.id   AF-A0A661CK33-F1
#
_cell.length_a   1.000
_cell.length_b   1.000
_cell.length_c   1.000
_cell.angle_alpha   90.00
_cell.angle_beta   90.00
_cell.angle_gamma   90.00
#
_symmetry.space_group_name_H-M   'P 1'
#
loop_
_entity.id
_entity.type
_entity.pdbx_description
1 polymer ?
#
loop_
_entity_poly.entity_id
_entity_poly.type
_entity_poly.pdbx_seq_one_letter_code
_entity_poly.pdbx_strand_id
1 'polypeptide(L)'
;HMRAKLAQWGGNSSGVNVANIDNLGNVHPDTFWWNYNLGNVLERPFSEIWQDTSDPLMAGFKSHPRPLRGRCGVCSFQDVCGGNTRVRAFQTTGDPWWEDPACYLNDQELNINLEDYEQQQPKPLDLKLRDVRFAS
;
A
#
# COMPACT_ATOMS: atom_id res chain seq x y z
N HIS A 1 25.23 -6.47 5.95
CA HIS A 1 25.06 -5.01 6.15
C HIS A 1 23.95 -4.42 5.26
N MET A 2 23.98 -4.59 3.92
CA MET A 2 22.97 -4.01 3.02
C MET A 2 21.52 -4.49 3.24
N ARG A 3 21.29 -5.81 3.37
CA ARG A 3 19.94 -6.37 3.62
C ARG A 3 19.28 -5.77 4.87
N ALA A 4 20.05 -5.51 5.92
CA ALA A 4 19.55 -4.87 7.14
C ALA A 4 19.13 -3.41 6.90
N LYS A 5 19.86 -2.65 6.06
CA LYS A 5 19.47 -1.29 5.67
C LYS A 5 18.21 -1.28 4.80
N LEU A 6 18.05 -2.26 3.92
CA LEU A 6 16.83 -2.42 3.12
C LEU A 6 15.63 -2.77 4.01
N ALA A 7 15.81 -3.68 4.98
CA ALA A 7 14.76 -4.03 5.93
C ALA A 7 14.40 -2.83 6.84
N GLN A 8 15.40 -2.05 7.26
CA GLN A 8 15.18 -0.80 8.00
C GLN A 8 14.37 0.22 7.19
N TRP A 9 14.54 0.26 5.87
CA TRP A 9 13.74 1.10 4.98
C TRP A 9 12.30 0.57 4.80
N GLY A 10 12.09 -0.74 4.82
CA GLY A 10 10.75 -1.35 4.80
C GLY A 10 10.11 -1.46 3.41
N GLY A 11 10.78 -0.97 2.37
CA GLY A 11 10.32 -1.05 0.99
C GLY A 11 9.31 0.04 0.61
N ASN A 12 8.08 -0.35 0.30
CA ASN A 12 7.03 0.62 0.01
C ASN A 12 6.80 1.56 1.19
N SER A 13 6.83 2.86 0.90
CA SER A 13 6.80 3.92 1.92
C SER A 13 5.48 4.68 2.00
N SER A 14 4.46 4.29 1.23
CA SER A 14 3.13 4.93 1.24
C SER A 14 2.54 4.90 2.64
N GLY A 15 2.04 6.03 3.14
CA GLY A 15 1.45 6.12 4.48
C GLY A 15 2.45 6.04 5.66
N VAL A 16 3.76 5.99 5.38
CA VAL A 16 4.83 5.87 6.41
C VAL A 16 5.88 6.97 6.25
N ASN A 17 6.72 6.87 5.21
CA ASN A 17 7.83 7.80 4.97
C ASN A 17 7.58 8.74 3.78
N VAL A 18 6.55 8.45 2.97
CA VAL A 18 6.15 9.25 1.81
C VAL A 18 4.69 9.61 1.97
N ALA A 19 4.38 10.89 1.77
CA ALA A 19 3.04 11.45 1.65
C ALA A 19 3.00 12.38 0.43
N ASN A 20 1.82 12.67 -0.09
CA ASN A 20 1.62 13.71 -1.10
C ASN A 20 0.49 14.64 -0.66
N ILE A 21 0.68 15.95 -0.82
CA ILE A 21 -0.37 16.95 -0.59
C ILE A 21 -0.58 17.67 -1.92
N ASP A 22 -1.78 17.57 -2.48
CA ASP A 22 -2.09 18.20 -3.76
C ASP A 22 -2.27 19.72 -3.64
N ASN A 23 -2.43 20.39 -4.78
CA ASN A 23 -2.63 21.84 -4.84
C ASN A 23 -3.99 22.32 -4.27
N LEU A 24 -4.89 21.40 -3.95
CA LEU A 24 -6.18 21.66 -3.29
C LEU A 24 -6.10 21.38 -1.78
N GLY A 25 -4.93 20.98 -1.27
CA GLY A 25 -4.69 20.64 0.13
C GLY A 25 -5.07 19.21 0.53
N ASN A 26 -5.48 18.36 -0.41
CA ASN A 26 -5.83 16.97 -0.10
C ASN A 26 -4.56 16.16 0.18
N VAL A 27 -4.60 15.37 1.25
CA VAL A 27 -3.51 14.46 1.63
C VAL A 27 -3.75 13.09 1.02
N HIS A 28 -2.74 12.57 0.33
CA HIS A 28 -2.72 11.27 -0.30
C HIS A 28 -1.64 10.38 0.35
N PRO A 29 -1.87 9.04 0.41
CA PRO A 29 -0.88 8.10 0.93
C PRO A 29 0.47 8.14 0.23
N ASP A 30 0.50 8.44 -1.07
CA ASP A 30 1.69 8.67 -1.87
C ASP A 30 1.35 9.49 -3.13
N THR A 31 2.34 9.74 -4.00
CA THR A 31 2.20 10.53 -5.22
C THR A 31 1.29 9.90 -6.29
N PHE A 32 0.92 8.62 -6.16
CA PHE A 32 0.13 7.89 -7.17
C PHE A 32 -1.33 7.74 -6.77
N TRP A 33 -1.69 7.92 -5.50
CA TRP A 33 -3.05 7.73 -4.98
C TRP A 33 -3.98 8.94 -5.14
N TRP A 34 -4.23 9.37 -6.37
CA TRP A 34 -5.03 10.57 -6.64
C TRP A 34 -6.54 10.42 -6.44
N ASN A 35 -7.04 9.19 -6.45
CA ASN A 35 -8.47 8.89 -6.32
C ASN A 35 -8.92 8.63 -4.88
N TYR A 36 -8.04 8.76 -3.89
CA TYR A 36 -8.38 8.62 -2.47
C TYR A 36 -7.69 9.68 -1.62
N ASN A 37 -8.44 10.31 -0.72
CA ASN A 37 -7.93 11.33 0.19
C ASN A 37 -7.98 10.82 1.64
N LEU A 38 -6.90 11.03 2.37
CA LEU A 38 -6.83 10.83 3.82
C LEU A 38 -7.45 11.99 4.60
N GLY A 39 -7.59 13.16 3.96
CA GLY A 39 -8.13 14.38 4.53
C GLY A 39 -7.64 15.61 3.77
N ASN A 40 -7.90 16.80 4.31
CA ASN A 40 -7.44 18.05 3.73
C ASN A 40 -6.78 18.95 4.79
N VAL A 41 -5.60 19.49 4.48
CA VAL A 41 -4.82 20.33 5.41
C VAL A 41 -5.44 21.71 5.69
N LEU A 42 -6.40 22.13 4.87
CA LEU A 42 -7.19 23.34 5.10
C LEU A 42 -8.28 23.11 6.16
N GLU A 43 -8.60 21.85 6.47
CA GLU A 43 -9.65 21.48 7.43
C GLU A 43 -9.08 21.01 8.77
N ARG A 44 -7.98 20.24 8.76
CA ARG A 44 -7.31 19.74 9.97
C ARG A 44 -5.78 19.68 9.80
N PRO A 45 -4.98 19.84 10.87
CA PRO A 45 -3.52 19.81 10.77
C PRO A 45 -3.00 18.51 10.16
N PHE A 46 -2.01 18.58 9.26
CA PHE A 46 -1.41 17.40 8.62
C PHE A 46 -0.99 16.32 9.62
N SER A 47 -0.45 16.71 10.78
CA SER A 47 -0.03 15.77 11.83
C SER A 47 -1.17 14.90 12.35
N GLU A 48 -2.39 15.43 12.41
CA GLU A 48 -3.57 14.68 12.82
C GLU A 48 -4.03 13.75 11.69
N ILE A 49 -4.11 14.26 10.45
CA ILE A 49 -4.41 13.44 9.25
C ILE A 49 -3.46 12.25 9.16
N TRP A 50 -2.17 12.52 9.29
CA TRP A 50 -1.12 11.56 9.04
C TRP A 50 -1.02 10.49 10.12
N GLN A 51 -1.49 10.74 11.34
CA GLN A 51 -1.48 9.76 12.43
C GLN A 51 -2.81 9.03 12.61
N ASP A 52 -3.86 9.47 11.93
CA ASP A 52 -5.20 8.92 12.05
C ASP A 52 -5.30 7.50 11.47
N THR A 53 -5.32 6.49 12.35
CA THR A 53 -5.53 5.07 12.00
C THR A 53 -6.99 4.65 12.06
N SER A 54 -7.94 5.58 12.22
CA SER A 54 -9.36 5.26 11.99
C SER A 54 -9.64 5.03 10.49
N ASP A 55 -8.81 5.60 9.62
CA ASP A 55 -8.75 5.27 8.20
C ASP A 55 -8.14 3.87 7.99
N PRO A 56 -8.85 2.94 7.32
CA PRO A 56 -8.40 1.55 7.16
C PRO A 56 -7.13 1.42 6.31
N LEU A 57 -6.88 2.34 5.37
CA LEU A 57 -5.63 2.37 4.62
C LEU A 57 -4.46 2.80 5.50
N MET A 58 -4.63 3.86 6.29
CA MET A 58 -3.57 4.31 7.22
C MET A 58 -3.27 3.28 8.31
N ALA A 59 -4.30 2.61 8.84
CA ALA A 59 -4.14 1.51 9.76
C ALA A 59 -3.24 0.41 9.18
N GLY A 60 -3.48 0.03 7.91
CA GLY A 60 -2.65 -0.98 7.26
C GLY A 60 -1.25 -0.46 6.86
N PHE A 61 -1.09 0.79 6.42
CA PHE A 61 0.24 1.33 6.09
C PHE A 61 1.15 1.42 7.31
N LYS A 62 0.60 1.81 8.46
CA LYS A 62 1.35 1.93 9.71
C LYS A 62 1.57 0.59 10.42
N SER A 63 0.91 -0.48 9.98
CA SER A 63 1.16 -1.81 10.53
C SER A 63 2.52 -2.35 10.10
N HIS A 64 3.21 -3.00 11.03
CA HIS A 64 4.51 -3.62 10.77
C HIS A 64 4.53 -5.05 11.35
N PRO A 65 4.68 -6.09 10.50
CA PRO A 65 4.72 -6.03 9.03
C PRO A 65 3.36 -5.59 8.45
N ARG A 66 3.37 -5.10 7.19
CA ARG A 66 2.13 -4.78 6.47
C ARG A 66 1.26 -6.02 6.31
N PRO A 67 -0.08 -5.92 6.26
CA PRO A 67 -0.98 -7.06 6.32
C PRO A 67 -1.17 -7.67 4.93
N LEU A 68 -0.06 -7.95 4.23
CA LEU A 68 -0.05 -8.47 2.86
C LEU A 68 -0.66 -9.88 2.80
N ARG A 69 -1.32 -10.17 1.69
CA ARG A 69 -1.98 -11.45 1.40
C ARG A 69 -1.57 -12.02 0.05
N GLY A 70 -2.10 -13.19 -0.29
CA GLY A 70 -1.67 -13.95 -1.46
C GLY A 70 -0.20 -14.34 -1.35
N ARG A 71 0.51 -14.40 -2.47
CA ARG A 71 1.94 -14.70 -2.53
C ARG A 71 2.81 -13.77 -1.68
N CYS A 72 2.39 -12.52 -1.54
CA CYS A 72 3.11 -11.53 -0.73
C CYS A 72 3.01 -11.81 0.77
N GLY A 73 1.97 -12.51 1.23
CA GLY A 73 1.78 -12.86 2.65
C GLY A 73 2.73 -13.95 3.16
N VAL A 74 3.28 -14.76 2.25
CA VAL A 74 4.22 -15.85 2.56
C VAL A 74 5.64 -15.57 2.07
N CYS A 75 5.85 -14.40 1.45
CA CYS A 75 7.11 -14.02 0.82
C CYS A 75 8.16 -13.57 1.85
N SER A 76 9.36 -14.17 1.78
CA SER A 76 10.51 -13.84 2.65
C SER A 76 11.09 -12.43 2.47
N PHE A 77 10.68 -11.71 1.42
CA PHE A 77 11.09 -10.33 1.15
C PHE A 77 10.09 -9.28 1.66
N GLN A 78 9.06 -9.67 2.43
CA GLN A 78 8.04 -8.74 2.93
C GLN A 78 8.63 -7.55 3.69
N ASP A 79 9.67 -7.77 4.49
CA ASP A 79 10.35 -6.72 5.27
C ASP A 79 11.16 -5.73 4.41
N VAL A 80 11.54 -6.11 3.19
CA VAL A 80 12.35 -5.27 2.27
C VAL A 80 11.55 -4.66 1.15
N CYS A 81 10.61 -5.42 0.59
CA CYS A 81 9.76 -4.97 -0.51
C CYS A 81 8.54 -4.23 0.04
N GLY A 82 8.02 -4.72 1.16
CA GLY A 82 6.77 -4.26 1.72
C GLY A 82 5.56 -4.55 0.86
N GLY A 83 5.65 -5.26 -0.30
CA GLY A 83 4.55 -5.59 -1.22
C GLY A 83 4.47 -4.76 -2.53
N ASN A 84 5.55 -4.07 -2.92
CA ASN A 84 5.64 -3.18 -4.09
C ASN A 84 4.66 -1.97 -4.12
N THR A 85 3.82 -1.73 -5.12
CA THR A 85 2.96 -0.54 -5.20
C THR A 85 1.54 -0.87 -4.79
N ARG A 86 1.06 -0.31 -3.68
CA ARG A 86 -0.30 -0.65 -3.20
C ARG A 86 -1.43 -0.01 -3.97
N VAL A 87 -1.26 1.19 -4.52
CA VAL A 87 -2.30 1.75 -5.39
C VAL A 87 -2.54 0.84 -6.58
N ARG A 88 -1.50 0.20 -7.13
CA ARG A 88 -1.64 -0.73 -8.25
C ARG A 88 -2.40 -1.99 -7.84
N ALA A 89 -2.02 -2.63 -6.74
CA ALA A 89 -2.77 -3.77 -6.20
C ALA A 89 -4.25 -3.42 -5.97
N PHE A 90 -4.52 -2.23 -5.41
CA PHE A 90 -5.88 -1.72 -5.20
C PHE A 90 -6.63 -1.46 -6.52
N GLN A 91 -6.01 -0.82 -7.51
CA GLN A 91 -6.67 -0.54 -8.80
C GLN A 91 -7.00 -1.81 -9.58
N THR A 92 -6.22 -2.88 -9.44
CA THR A 92 -6.45 -4.13 -10.18
C THR A 92 -7.37 -5.10 -9.47
N THR A 93 -7.45 -5.05 -8.13
CA THR A 93 -8.18 -6.06 -7.34
C THR A 93 -9.20 -5.49 -6.35
N GLY A 94 -9.22 -4.17 -6.15
CA GLY A 94 -9.96 -3.51 -5.06
C GLY A 94 -9.31 -3.69 -3.69
N ASP A 95 -8.23 -4.45 -3.57
CA ASP A 95 -7.58 -4.80 -2.30
C ASP A 95 -6.13 -4.28 -2.28
N PRO A 96 -5.81 -3.26 -1.46
CA PRO A 96 -4.47 -2.69 -1.40
C PRO A 96 -3.49 -3.63 -0.70
N TRP A 97 -3.95 -4.71 -0.07
CA TRP A 97 -3.11 -5.67 0.63
C TRP A 97 -2.94 -6.97 -0.15
N TRP A 98 -3.53 -7.04 -1.35
CA TRP A 98 -3.32 -8.14 -2.27
C TRP A 98 -1.98 -8.03 -3.01
N GLU A 99 -1.72 -9.03 -3.84
CA GLU A 99 -0.55 -9.12 -4.69
C GLU A 99 -0.48 -7.95 -5.68
N ASP A 100 0.71 -7.40 -5.82
CA ASP A 100 1.00 -6.44 -6.87
C ASP A 100 1.39 -7.18 -8.17
N PRO A 101 0.62 -7.02 -9.27
CA PRO A 101 0.87 -7.72 -10.53
C PRO A 101 2.20 -7.35 -11.21
N ALA A 102 2.87 -6.28 -10.79
CA ALA A 102 4.19 -5.91 -11.32
C ALA A 102 5.37 -6.55 -10.56
N CYS A 103 5.12 -7.45 -9.60
CA CYS A 103 6.18 -8.28 -9.05
C CYS A 103 6.79 -9.15 -10.16
N TYR A 104 8.05 -8.91 -10.50
CA TYR A 104 8.71 -9.62 -11.61
C TYR A 104 9.25 -11.01 -11.19
N LEU A 105 9.32 -11.29 -9.89
CA LEU A 105 9.81 -12.57 -9.37
C LEU A 105 8.70 -13.61 -9.42
N ASN A 106 9.03 -14.81 -9.86
CA ASN A 106 8.13 -15.96 -9.82
C ASN A 106 8.23 -16.72 -8.48
N ASP A 107 7.36 -17.70 -8.25
CA ASP A 107 7.28 -18.41 -6.97
C ASP A 107 8.53 -19.26 -6.68
N GLN A 108 9.15 -19.80 -7.73
CA GLN A 108 10.41 -20.53 -7.63
C GLN A 108 11.56 -19.60 -7.17
N GLU A 109 11.64 -18.39 -7.71
CA GLU A 109 12.63 -17.38 -7.30
C GLU A 109 12.40 -16.87 -5.88
N LEU A 110 11.13 -16.81 -5.44
CA LEU A 110 10.76 -16.43 -4.07
C LEU A 110 10.87 -17.58 -3.08
N ASN A 111 11.04 -18.82 -3.56
CA ASN A 111 11.02 -20.05 -2.77
C ASN A 111 9.72 -20.17 -1.93
N ILE A 112 8.57 -19.97 -2.58
CA ILE A 112 7.23 -20.12 -1.98
C ILE A 112 6.43 -21.17 -2.76
N ASN A 113 5.50 -21.85 -2.10
CA ASN A 113 4.64 -22.85 -2.74
C ASN A 113 3.25 -22.27 -3.01
N LEU A 114 2.67 -22.63 -4.15
CA LEU A 114 1.32 -22.20 -4.53
C LEU A 114 0.26 -22.59 -3.49
N GLU A 115 0.40 -23.79 -2.91
CA GLU A 115 -0.49 -24.33 -1.87
C GLU A 115 -0.60 -23.41 -0.63
N ASP A 116 0.43 -22.59 -0.36
CA ASP A 116 0.46 -21.70 0.80
C ASP A 116 -0.52 -20.52 0.69
N TYR A 117 -0.97 -20.18 -0.53
CA TYR A 117 -1.80 -18.99 -0.77
C TYR A 117 -2.90 -19.14 -1.83
N GLU A 118 -2.96 -20.22 -2.60
CA GLU A 118 -3.94 -20.41 -3.69
C GLU A 118 -5.41 -20.32 -3.25
N GLN A 119 -5.72 -20.65 -1.99
CA GLN A 119 -7.08 -20.60 -1.46
C GLN A 119 -7.49 -19.19 -1.01
N GLN A 120 -6.54 -18.25 -0.96
CA GLN A 120 -6.82 -16.87 -0.58
C GLN A 120 -7.44 -16.11 -1.76
N GLN A 121 -8.25 -15.10 -1.45
CA GLN A 121 -8.82 -14.19 -2.45
C GLN A 121 -8.64 -12.73 -2.01
N PRO A 122 -8.59 -11.78 -2.98
CA PRO A 122 -8.67 -10.36 -2.68
C PRO A 122 -9.89 -10.08 -1.80
N LYS A 123 -9.71 -9.24 -0.79
CA LYS A 123 -10.82 -8.67 0.00
C LYS A 123 -10.82 -7.17 -0.26
N PRO A 124 -11.66 -6.69 -1.17
CA PRO A 124 -11.69 -5.28 -1.52
C PRO A 124 -11.98 -4.38 -0.31
N LEU A 125 -11.34 -3.22 -0.26
CA LEU A 125 -11.68 -2.18 0.71
C LEU A 125 -12.72 -1.23 0.10
N ASP A 126 -13.79 -0.97 0.87
CA ASP A 126 -14.78 0.02 0.53
C ASP A 126 -14.25 1.42 0.89
N LEU A 127 -13.48 1.99 -0.03
CA LEU A 127 -12.92 3.34 0.08
C LEU A 127 -13.81 4.34 -0.65
N LYS A 128 -13.99 5.52 -0.06
CA LYS A 128 -14.68 6.65 -0.71
C LYS A 128 -13.80 7.25 -1.79
N LEU A 129 -13.83 6.65 -2.98
CA LEU A 129 -13.04 7.11 -4.12
C LEU A 129 -13.60 8.39 -4.72
N ARG A 130 -12.71 9.19 -5.32
CA ARG A 130 -13.03 10.39 -6.06
C ARG A 130 -12.91 10.13 -7.55
N ASP A 131 -13.80 10.76 -8.31
CA ASP A 131 -13.66 10.85 -9.75
C ASP A 131 -12.47 11.75 -10.09
N VAL A 132 -11.35 11.14 -10.42
CA VAL A 132 -10.23 11.84 -11.05
C VAL A 132 -10.66 12.06 -12.50
N ARG A 133 -10.84 13.33 -12.90
CA ARG A 133 -11.21 13.65 -14.29
C ARG A 133 -10.13 13.07 -15.21
N PHE A 134 -10.50 12.08 -16.00
CA PHE A 134 -9.64 11.64 -17.09
C PHE A 134 -9.64 12.77 -18.13
N ALA A 135 -8.44 13.25 -18.49
CA ALA A 135 -8.32 14.04 -19.69
C ALA A 135 -8.74 13.14 -20.86
N SER A 136 -9.89 13.46 -21.46
CA SER A 136 -10.38 12.88 -22.71
C SER A 136 -9.45 13.22 -23.87
#